data_AF-A0A926DZ66-F1
#
_entry.id   AF-A0A926DZ66-F1
#
_cell.length_a   1.000
_cell.length_b   1.000
_cell.length_c   1.000
_cell.angle_alpha   90.00
_cell.angle_beta   90.00
_cell.angle_gamma   90.00
#
_symmetry.space_group_name_H-M   'P 1'
#
loop_
_entity.id
_entity.type
_entity.pdbx_description
1 polymer ?
#
loop_
_entity_poly.entity_id
_entity_poly.type
_entity_poly.pdbx_seq_one_letter_code
_entity_poly.pdbx_strand_id
1 'polypeptide(L)'
;MKFPYPLPMLLDGATGTNLIAAGMPQSACVERWILEHPDVLQRLQREFVAAGADAVYAPTFSANAAKLAHYGLEGQVRELNLRLAALSREAVGDSALVGGDLSPTGLFCEPFGDTPFLDLVHLYAEQALALRDAGVDFLAIETMTSMTGMRAAILGGWHADLPIFVTLTVDESGRTLSGADLLAALLTAQSMGAAAFGVNCSTGAEGMQPLFERLAPHARVPLIAKPNAGLPDPATGAYRVSPDEMAARMAPLFEAGVTIAGGCCGTTPAHLAAIGRAMRGFDFDSVQIEREEDALVVCSETEVFYLDEDFELSEPVDCELDMTDALMDAGGEGCDAISVHLTSNEDAYCFAQNMHMASLPVSFLAETEEALEAGLIYYNGRALIDSRSEVPRERMEELAVGYGAVLR
;
A
#
# COMPACT_ATOMS: atom_id res chain seq x y z
N MET A 1 -0.80 -15.97 -1.24
CA MET A 1 -1.55 -16.39 -0.04
C MET A 1 -3.05 -16.32 -0.34
N LYS A 2 -3.89 -17.21 0.22
CA LYS A 2 -5.35 -17.10 0.04
C LYS A 2 -5.88 -15.97 0.95
N PHE A 3 -6.71 -15.08 0.41
CA PHE A 3 -7.36 -14.04 1.19
C PHE A 3 -8.20 -14.66 2.34
N PRO A 4 -8.04 -14.21 3.60
CA PRO A 4 -8.58 -14.92 4.76
C PRO A 4 -10.03 -14.58 5.11
N TYR A 5 -10.63 -13.58 4.45
CA TYR A 5 -11.97 -13.08 4.78
C TYR A 5 -12.98 -13.32 3.66
N PRO A 6 -14.30 -13.28 3.95
CA PRO A 6 -15.34 -13.34 2.92
C PRO A 6 -15.23 -12.19 1.92
N LEU A 7 -15.61 -12.47 0.67
CA LEU A 7 -15.78 -11.48 -0.40
C LEU A 7 -17.20 -11.60 -0.98
N PRO A 8 -17.77 -10.51 -1.51
CA PRO A 8 -17.25 -9.14 -1.47
C PRO A 8 -17.26 -8.56 -0.05
N MET A 9 -16.40 -7.58 0.24
CA MET A 9 -16.23 -6.98 1.58
C MET A 9 -16.48 -5.47 1.56
N LEU A 10 -17.28 -4.97 2.50
CA LEU A 10 -17.51 -3.55 2.72
C LEU A 10 -16.69 -3.02 3.90
N LEU A 11 -15.70 -2.19 3.61
CA LEU A 11 -14.94 -1.39 4.57
C LEU A 11 -15.73 -0.13 4.99
N ASP A 12 -15.31 0.51 6.07
CA ASP A 12 -15.93 1.74 6.58
C ASP A 12 -15.78 2.98 5.68
N GLY A 13 -16.33 4.11 6.17
CA GLY A 13 -16.20 5.44 5.57
C GLY A 13 -15.18 6.33 6.30
N ALA A 14 -15.16 7.63 6.01
CA ALA A 14 -14.17 8.53 6.59
C ALA A 14 -14.35 8.79 8.08
N THR A 15 -13.33 8.49 8.89
CA THR A 15 -13.28 8.92 10.29
C THR A 15 -13.12 10.44 10.41
N GLY A 16 -12.05 11.01 9.84
CA GLY A 16 -11.69 12.42 10.07
C GLY A 16 -12.79 13.43 9.76
N THR A 17 -13.42 13.34 8.58
CA THR A 17 -14.49 14.29 8.18
C THR A 17 -15.75 14.17 9.04
N ASN A 18 -16.10 12.98 9.53
CA ASN A 18 -17.24 12.81 10.44
C ASN A 18 -16.93 13.33 11.84
N LEU A 19 -15.68 13.21 12.32
CA LEU A 19 -15.27 13.79 13.60
C LEU A 19 -15.25 15.33 13.56
N ILE A 20 -14.80 15.93 12.46
CA ILE A 20 -14.87 17.38 12.26
C ILE A 20 -16.34 17.85 12.29
N ALA A 21 -17.24 17.14 11.60
CA ALA A 21 -18.67 17.43 11.63
C ALA A 21 -19.28 17.27 13.04
N ALA A 22 -18.71 16.41 13.88
CA ALA A 22 -19.08 16.22 15.28
C ALA A 22 -18.43 17.22 16.25
N GLY A 23 -17.64 18.17 15.75
CA GLY A 23 -17.06 19.27 16.55
C GLY A 23 -15.55 19.16 16.82
N MET A 24 -14.84 18.18 16.25
CA MET A 24 -13.39 18.11 16.34
C MET A 24 -12.75 19.31 15.60
N PRO A 25 -11.86 20.09 16.25
CA PRO A 25 -11.13 21.15 15.57
C PRO A 25 -10.23 20.59 14.46
N GLN A 26 -10.15 21.27 13.31
CA GLN A 26 -9.33 20.82 12.17
C GLN A 26 -7.84 20.69 12.48
N SER A 27 -7.33 21.49 13.42
CA SER A 27 -5.92 21.47 13.83
C SER A 27 -5.62 20.50 14.99
N ALA A 28 -6.62 19.77 15.49
CA ALA A 28 -6.44 18.85 16.60
C ALA A 28 -5.59 17.64 16.18
N CYS A 29 -4.87 17.06 17.13
CA CYS A 29 -4.40 15.69 17.00
C CYS A 29 -5.61 14.77 17.12
N VAL A 30 -5.96 14.09 16.03
CA VAL A 30 -7.15 13.24 15.93
C VAL A 30 -7.12 12.14 16.98
N GLU A 31 -5.97 11.48 17.11
CA GLU A 31 -5.72 10.40 18.06
C GLU A 31 -6.00 10.85 19.50
N ARG A 32 -5.42 12.00 19.91
CA ARG A 32 -5.63 12.54 21.26
C ARG A 32 -7.09 12.95 21.47
N TRP A 33 -7.67 13.65 20.50
CA TRP A 33 -9.05 14.14 20.61
C TRP A 33 -10.04 12.99 20.77
N ILE A 34 -9.84 11.88 20.07
CA ILE A 34 -10.66 10.66 20.19
C ILE A 34 -10.57 10.07 21.59
N LEU A 35 -9.39 10.01 22.20
CA LEU A 35 -9.25 9.50 23.58
C LEU A 35 -9.93 10.39 24.62
N GLU A 36 -10.08 11.69 24.33
CA GLU A 36 -10.83 12.65 25.16
C GLU A 36 -12.36 12.57 24.90
N HIS A 37 -12.77 12.08 23.72
CA HIS A 37 -14.17 12.01 23.27
C HIS A 37 -14.52 10.63 22.67
N PRO A 38 -14.32 9.52 23.42
CA PRO A 38 -14.40 8.16 22.86
C PRO A 38 -15.81 7.79 22.37
N ASP A 39 -16.85 8.37 22.97
CA ASP A 39 -18.25 8.14 22.60
C ASP A 39 -18.55 8.57 21.17
N VAL A 40 -17.86 9.59 20.66
CA VAL A 40 -18.05 10.10 19.29
C VAL A 40 -17.56 9.08 18.26
N LEU A 41 -16.36 8.53 18.45
CA LEU A 41 -15.82 7.47 17.59
C LEU A 41 -16.68 6.21 17.68
N GLN A 42 -16.96 5.74 18.90
CA GLN A 42 -17.69 4.49 19.09
C GLN A 42 -19.09 4.56 18.48
N ARG A 43 -19.77 5.70 18.58
CA ARG A 43 -21.03 5.93 17.87
C ARG A 43 -20.86 5.83 16.36
N LEU A 44 -19.86 6.52 15.80
CA LEU A 44 -19.59 6.52 14.36
C LEU A 44 -19.32 5.10 13.82
N GLN A 45 -18.47 4.33 14.47
CA GLN A 45 -18.17 2.96 14.03
C GLN A 45 -19.38 2.03 14.18
N ARG A 46 -20.19 2.17 15.24
CA ARG A 46 -21.48 1.43 15.33
C ARG A 46 -22.42 1.81 14.19
N GLU A 47 -22.45 3.07 13.78
CA GLU A 47 -23.23 3.53 12.63
C GLU A 47 -22.70 2.95 11.31
N PHE A 48 -21.38 2.82 11.14
CA PHE A 48 -20.80 2.13 9.97
C PHE A 48 -21.16 0.65 9.94
N VAL A 49 -21.05 -0.06 11.06
CA VAL A 49 -21.47 -1.48 11.15
C VAL A 49 -22.97 -1.61 10.89
N ALA A 50 -23.80 -0.73 11.44
CA ALA A 50 -25.24 -0.71 11.18
C ALA A 50 -25.58 -0.40 9.70
N ALA A 51 -24.71 0.35 9.01
CA ALA A 51 -24.80 0.58 7.56
C ALA A 51 -24.36 -0.65 6.73
N GLY A 52 -23.74 -1.64 7.35
CA GLY A 52 -23.35 -2.91 6.75
C GLY A 52 -21.85 -3.10 6.56
N ALA A 53 -21.00 -2.30 7.21
CA ALA A 53 -19.54 -2.50 7.17
C ALA A 53 -19.16 -3.85 7.78
N ASP A 54 -18.37 -4.63 7.03
CA ASP A 54 -17.74 -5.87 7.48
C ASP A 54 -16.46 -5.60 8.29
N ALA A 55 -15.84 -4.43 8.07
CA ALA A 55 -14.65 -3.98 8.78
C ALA A 55 -14.65 -2.47 9.05
N VAL A 56 -14.09 -2.07 10.18
CA VAL A 56 -13.80 -0.67 10.54
C VAL A 56 -12.31 -0.47 10.76
N TYR A 57 -11.82 0.72 10.48
CA TYR A 57 -10.43 1.09 10.74
C TYR A 57 -10.32 1.71 12.12
N ALA A 58 -9.39 1.20 12.93
CA ALA A 58 -8.97 1.83 14.15
C ALA A 58 -8.44 3.24 13.80
N PRO A 59 -8.73 4.28 14.62
CA PRO A 59 -8.37 5.64 14.27
C PRO A 59 -6.88 5.92 14.59
N THR A 60 -6.00 5.16 13.95
CA THR A 60 -4.55 5.14 14.17
C THR A 60 -3.77 5.69 12.98
N PHE A 61 -4.45 6.28 11.99
CA PHE A 61 -3.87 6.84 10.77
C PHE A 61 -2.56 7.61 11.03
N SER A 62 -2.54 8.56 11.98
CA SER A 62 -1.36 9.36 12.30
C SER A 62 -0.63 8.91 13.59
N ALA A 63 -0.91 7.72 14.11
CA ALA A 63 -0.34 7.21 15.35
C ALA A 63 1.06 6.59 15.19
N ASN A 64 1.93 7.21 14.38
CA ASN A 64 3.35 6.87 14.25
C ASN A 64 4.24 8.00 14.81
N ALA A 65 5.48 7.69 15.16
CA ALA A 65 6.36 8.65 15.85
C ALA A 65 6.58 9.95 15.05
N ALA A 66 6.73 9.85 13.72
CA ALA A 66 6.96 11.01 12.84
C ALA A 66 5.78 12.00 12.86
N LYS A 67 4.55 11.50 12.73
CA LYS A 67 3.34 12.32 12.79
C LYS A 67 3.06 12.85 14.19
N LEU A 68 3.26 12.02 15.21
CA LEU A 68 3.03 12.38 16.60
C LEU A 68 4.04 13.41 17.13
N ALA A 69 5.24 13.49 16.56
CA ALA A 69 6.24 14.51 16.90
C ALA A 69 5.73 15.94 16.71
N HIS A 70 4.85 16.18 15.73
CA HIS A 70 4.21 17.50 15.54
C HIS A 70 3.35 17.94 16.73
N TYR A 71 2.99 17.01 17.61
CA TYR A 71 2.18 17.24 18.81
C TYR A 71 2.94 16.96 20.12
N GLY A 72 4.25 16.66 20.05
CA GLY A 72 5.07 16.25 21.20
C GLY A 72 4.63 14.91 21.80
N LEU A 73 4.19 13.98 20.95
CA LEU A 73 3.62 12.67 21.31
C LEU A 73 4.43 11.49 20.78
N GLU A 74 5.60 11.71 20.20
CA GLU A 74 6.43 10.69 19.55
C GLU A 74 6.77 9.51 20.47
N GLY A 75 6.87 9.72 21.78
CA GLY A 75 7.10 8.65 22.77
C GLY A 75 5.85 7.86 23.18
N GLN A 76 4.69 8.11 22.58
CA GLN A 76 3.40 7.51 22.96
C GLN A 76 2.80 6.60 21.87
N VAL A 77 3.56 6.25 20.82
CA VAL A 77 3.12 5.40 19.69
C VAL A 77 2.40 4.14 20.20
N ARG A 78 3.07 3.35 21.03
CA ARG A 78 2.49 2.10 21.55
C ARG A 78 1.22 2.31 22.36
N GLU A 79 1.23 3.28 23.28
CA GLU A 79 0.07 3.54 24.14
C GLU A 79 -1.15 3.99 23.33
N LEU A 80 -0.96 4.92 22.39
CA LEU A 80 -2.04 5.45 21.56
C LEU A 80 -2.64 4.37 20.68
N ASN A 81 -1.83 3.57 19.97
CA ASN A 81 -2.33 2.49 19.12
C ASN A 81 -3.15 1.46 19.92
N LEU A 82 -2.64 1.02 21.08
CA LEU A 82 -3.36 0.08 21.95
C LEU A 82 -4.73 0.62 22.38
N ARG A 83 -4.77 1.87 22.85
CA ARG A 83 -6.02 2.48 23.37
C ARG A 83 -7.02 2.77 22.25
N LEU A 84 -6.57 3.25 21.09
CA LEU A 84 -7.43 3.60 19.96
C LEU A 84 -8.03 2.35 19.30
N ALA A 85 -7.23 1.29 19.14
CA ALA A 85 -7.72 0.00 18.66
C ALA A 85 -8.71 -0.64 19.65
N ALA A 86 -8.47 -0.55 20.96
CA ALA A 86 -9.40 -1.03 21.99
C ALA A 86 -10.76 -0.32 21.90
N LEU A 87 -10.79 1.00 21.71
CA LEU A 87 -12.05 1.73 21.50
C LEU A 87 -12.83 1.20 20.29
N SER A 88 -12.13 0.82 19.23
CA SER A 88 -12.76 0.27 18.03
C SER A 88 -13.33 -1.11 18.25
N ARG A 89 -12.56 -1.99 18.93
CA ARG A 89 -13.05 -3.31 19.35
C ARG A 89 -14.25 -3.20 20.27
N GLU A 90 -14.26 -2.28 21.22
CA GLU A 90 -15.41 -2.01 22.10
C GLU A 90 -16.64 -1.52 21.33
N ALA A 91 -16.44 -0.78 20.23
CA ALA A 91 -17.54 -0.27 19.41
C ALA A 91 -18.24 -1.39 18.64
N VAL A 92 -17.49 -2.31 18.04
CA VAL A 92 -18.02 -3.28 17.06
C VAL A 92 -18.14 -4.71 17.58
N GLY A 93 -17.42 -5.07 18.65
CA GLY A 93 -17.37 -6.43 19.20
C GLY A 93 -16.94 -7.43 18.12
N ASP A 94 -17.73 -8.49 17.95
CA ASP A 94 -17.54 -9.53 16.92
C ASP A 94 -18.36 -9.26 15.65
N SER A 95 -19.04 -8.11 15.56
CA SER A 95 -19.94 -7.81 14.43
C SER A 95 -19.19 -7.34 13.18
N ALA A 96 -17.94 -6.93 13.33
CA ALA A 96 -17.06 -6.48 12.24
C ALA A 96 -15.59 -6.68 12.63
N LEU A 97 -14.73 -6.74 11.62
CA LEU A 97 -13.28 -6.74 11.77
C LEU A 97 -12.78 -5.35 12.16
N VAL A 98 -11.65 -5.28 12.85
CA VAL A 98 -10.93 -4.05 13.18
C VAL A 98 -9.59 -4.07 12.45
N GLY A 99 -9.41 -3.16 11.49
CA GLY A 99 -8.14 -2.92 10.82
C GLY A 99 -7.29 -1.89 11.56
N GLY A 100 -6.03 -2.18 11.82
CA GLY A 100 -5.07 -1.18 12.30
C GLY A 100 -4.62 -0.28 11.16
N ASP A 101 -4.96 1.00 11.20
CA ASP A 101 -4.72 1.95 10.11
C ASP A 101 -3.34 2.61 10.24
N LEU A 102 -2.52 2.52 9.18
CA LEU A 102 -1.18 3.09 9.06
C LEU A 102 -1.15 3.98 7.81
N SER A 103 -0.64 5.20 7.95
CA SER A 103 -0.57 6.17 6.85
C SER A 103 0.87 6.59 6.55
N PRO A 104 1.10 7.37 5.45
CA PRO A 104 2.41 7.95 5.19
C PRO A 104 2.94 8.73 6.39
N THR A 105 4.20 8.48 6.75
CA THR A 105 4.93 9.24 7.78
C THR A 105 5.06 10.73 7.41
N GLY A 106 5.08 11.04 6.10
CA GLY A 106 5.40 12.38 5.58
C GLY A 106 6.89 12.66 5.49
N LEU A 107 7.74 11.67 5.79
CA LEU A 107 9.19 11.74 5.61
C LEU A 107 9.56 11.34 4.18
N PHE A 108 10.61 11.97 3.65
CA PHE A 108 11.18 11.63 2.35
C PHE A 108 12.38 10.70 2.55
N CYS A 109 12.37 9.58 1.85
CA CYS A 109 13.45 8.60 1.88
C CYS A 109 14.64 9.06 1.03
N GLU A 110 15.85 8.71 1.45
CA GLU A 110 17.04 8.79 0.59
C GLU A 110 16.82 8.05 -0.75
N PRO A 111 17.41 8.53 -1.87
CA PRO A 111 18.27 9.72 -1.99
C PRO A 111 17.49 11.05 -2.10
N PHE A 112 16.16 11.02 -2.17
CA PHE A 112 15.32 12.20 -2.41
C PHE A 112 14.96 12.98 -1.13
N GLY A 113 15.38 12.48 0.03
CA GLY A 113 15.25 13.10 1.34
C GLY A 113 16.31 12.59 2.30
N ASP A 114 16.14 12.90 3.58
CA ASP A 114 17.17 12.67 4.61
C ASP A 114 16.90 11.46 5.50
N THR A 115 15.86 10.65 5.18
CA THR A 115 15.48 9.50 6.01
C THR A 115 15.97 8.19 5.39
N PRO A 116 16.81 7.40 6.07
CA PRO A 116 17.18 6.07 5.63
C PRO A 116 15.96 5.16 5.48
N PHE A 117 15.96 4.29 4.46
CA PHE A 117 14.85 3.36 4.21
C PHE A 117 14.54 2.47 5.41
N LEU A 118 15.58 1.95 6.08
CA LEU A 118 15.40 1.08 7.25
C LEU A 118 14.80 1.84 8.45
N ASP A 119 15.02 3.14 8.58
CA ASP A 119 14.38 3.95 9.62
C ASP A 119 12.87 4.06 9.37
N LEU A 120 12.43 4.17 8.11
CA LEU A 120 11.01 4.08 7.76
C LEU A 120 10.43 2.70 8.12
N VAL A 121 11.14 1.62 7.82
CA VAL A 121 10.73 0.25 8.18
C VAL A 121 10.56 0.13 9.69
N HIS A 122 11.49 0.66 10.48
CA HIS A 122 11.42 0.64 11.95
C HIS A 122 10.23 1.44 12.50
N LEU A 123 9.93 2.62 11.93
CA LEU A 123 8.77 3.42 12.31
C LEU A 123 7.45 2.66 12.09
N TYR A 124 7.29 1.99 10.95
CA TYR A 124 6.11 1.18 10.68
C TYR A 124 6.07 -0.08 11.56
N ALA A 125 7.22 -0.71 11.81
CA ALA A 125 7.29 -1.89 12.67
C ALA A 125 6.83 -1.59 14.11
N GLU A 126 7.22 -0.44 14.68
CA GLU A 126 6.77 -0.02 16.01
C GLU A 126 5.24 0.06 16.07
N GLN A 127 4.63 0.73 15.09
CA GLN A 127 3.17 0.88 15.02
C GLN A 127 2.47 -0.46 14.78
N ALA A 128 2.95 -1.26 13.81
CA ALA A 128 2.37 -2.55 13.45
C ALA A 128 2.39 -3.55 14.62
N LEU A 129 3.49 -3.60 15.37
CA LEU A 129 3.59 -4.46 16.57
C LEU A 129 2.65 -4.00 17.69
N ALA A 130 2.46 -2.68 17.88
CA ALA A 130 1.50 -2.17 18.85
C ALA A 130 0.06 -2.51 18.45
N LEU A 131 -0.28 -2.43 17.16
CA LEU A 131 -1.58 -2.80 16.62
C LEU A 131 -1.85 -4.30 16.75
N ARG A 132 -0.86 -5.16 16.45
CA ARG A 132 -0.93 -6.60 16.70
C ARG A 132 -1.24 -6.89 18.17
N ASP A 133 -0.49 -6.27 19.07
CA ASP A 133 -0.68 -6.46 20.52
C ASP A 133 -2.04 -5.93 21.00
N ALA A 134 -2.67 -5.01 20.26
CA ALA A 134 -4.04 -4.55 20.50
C ALA A 134 -5.12 -5.54 20.01
N GLY A 135 -4.76 -6.56 19.24
CA GLY A 135 -5.68 -7.56 18.69
C GLY A 135 -6.51 -7.05 17.50
N VAL A 136 -5.91 -6.24 16.63
CA VAL A 136 -6.52 -5.92 15.32
C VAL A 136 -6.48 -7.16 14.40
N ASP A 137 -7.43 -7.25 13.49
CA ASP A 137 -7.59 -8.40 12.59
C ASP A 137 -6.67 -8.31 11.36
N PHE A 138 -6.35 -7.10 10.91
CA PHE A 138 -5.47 -6.85 9.77
C PHE A 138 -4.78 -5.48 9.90
N LEU A 139 -3.73 -5.25 9.11
CA LEU A 139 -3.11 -3.94 8.96
C LEU A 139 -3.62 -3.29 7.67
N ALA A 140 -4.12 -2.06 7.77
CA ALA A 140 -4.51 -1.24 6.63
C ALA A 140 -3.43 -0.17 6.41
N ILE A 141 -2.54 -0.41 5.45
CA ILE A 141 -1.57 0.58 4.98
C ILE A 141 -2.31 1.46 3.97
N GLU A 142 -2.90 2.56 4.44
CA GLU A 142 -3.81 3.40 3.66
C GLU A 142 -3.13 4.68 3.15
N THR A 143 -3.56 5.15 1.97
CA THR A 143 -3.20 6.46 1.40
C THR A 143 -1.71 6.62 1.12
N MET A 144 -1.02 5.54 0.72
CA MET A 144 0.40 5.64 0.43
C MET A 144 0.65 6.56 -0.78
N THR A 145 1.55 7.52 -0.60
CA THR A 145 1.91 8.54 -1.61
C THR A 145 3.20 8.21 -2.35
N SER A 146 3.87 7.11 -1.99
CA SER A 146 5.07 6.62 -2.66
C SER A 146 5.18 5.09 -2.55
N MET A 147 5.84 4.47 -3.53
CA MET A 147 6.13 3.04 -3.47
C MET A 147 7.14 2.73 -2.35
N THR A 148 8.12 3.61 -2.12
CA THR A 148 9.09 3.47 -1.04
C THR A 148 8.42 3.40 0.33
N GLY A 149 7.49 4.32 0.61
CA GLY A 149 6.74 4.30 1.86
C GLY A 149 5.90 3.04 1.99
N MET A 150 5.23 2.63 0.91
CA MET A 150 4.42 1.41 0.86
C MET A 150 5.27 0.17 1.19
N ARG A 151 6.43 0.01 0.55
CA ARG A 151 7.36 -1.10 0.80
C ARG A 151 7.86 -1.09 2.23
N ALA A 152 8.27 0.07 2.75
CA ALA A 152 8.72 0.20 4.13
C ALA A 152 7.62 -0.22 5.13
N ALA A 153 6.36 0.14 4.87
CA ALA A 153 5.23 -0.23 5.69
C ALA A 153 4.91 -1.74 5.63
N ILE A 154 5.00 -2.36 4.45
CA ILE A 154 4.83 -3.81 4.29
C ILE A 154 5.92 -4.56 5.07
N LEU A 155 7.19 -4.18 4.89
CA LEU A 155 8.33 -4.78 5.60
C LEU A 155 8.19 -4.62 7.12
N GLY A 156 7.82 -3.42 7.59
CA GLY A 156 7.56 -3.17 9.00
C GLY A 156 6.39 -3.98 9.55
N GLY A 157 5.40 -4.27 8.70
CA GLY A 157 4.22 -5.08 9.01
C GLY A 157 4.47 -6.59 9.09
N TRP A 158 5.53 -7.13 8.49
CA TRP A 158 5.75 -8.59 8.43
C TRP A 158 5.83 -9.24 9.82
N HIS A 159 6.47 -8.61 10.79
CA HIS A 159 6.58 -9.15 12.15
C HIS A 159 5.26 -9.06 12.95
N ALA A 160 4.23 -8.39 12.42
CA ALA A 160 2.90 -8.41 13.00
C ALA A 160 2.17 -9.74 12.74
N ASP A 161 2.55 -10.50 11.70
CA ASP A 161 1.90 -11.75 11.27
C ASP A 161 0.38 -11.59 11.07
N LEU A 162 -0.01 -10.47 10.46
CA LEU A 162 -1.39 -10.12 10.15
C LEU A 162 -1.56 -9.91 8.64
N PRO A 163 -2.75 -10.16 8.07
CA PRO A 163 -3.05 -9.77 6.69
C PRO A 163 -2.82 -8.28 6.49
N ILE A 164 -2.16 -7.90 5.38
CA ILE A 164 -1.85 -6.50 5.06
C ILE A 164 -2.69 -6.06 3.86
N PHE A 165 -3.50 -5.02 4.04
CA PHE A 165 -4.24 -4.35 2.98
C PHE A 165 -3.50 -3.08 2.61
N VAL A 166 -3.31 -2.85 1.32
CA VAL A 166 -2.55 -1.69 0.84
C VAL A 166 -3.43 -0.84 -0.05
N THR A 167 -3.50 0.46 0.21
CA THR A 167 -4.05 1.41 -0.75
C THR A 167 -3.11 2.58 -0.99
N LEU A 168 -3.05 3.03 -2.24
CA LEU A 168 -2.34 4.24 -2.63
C LEU A 168 -3.32 5.36 -2.96
N THR A 169 -2.82 6.59 -2.93
CA THR A 169 -3.46 7.72 -3.61
C THR A 169 -2.63 8.10 -4.82
N VAL A 170 -3.29 8.12 -5.98
CA VAL A 170 -2.72 8.48 -7.28
C VAL A 170 -3.51 9.57 -7.99
N ASP A 171 -2.90 10.21 -8.98
CA ASP A 171 -3.57 11.10 -9.91
C ASP A 171 -4.37 10.35 -11.01
N GLU A 172 -4.96 11.08 -11.95
CA GLU A 172 -5.74 10.53 -13.07
C GLU A 172 -4.91 9.63 -14.00
N SER A 173 -3.58 9.78 -14.02
CA SER A 173 -2.67 8.96 -14.83
C SER A 173 -2.22 7.68 -14.11
N GLY A 174 -2.67 7.47 -12.86
CA GLY A 174 -2.26 6.34 -12.05
C GLY A 174 -0.85 6.49 -11.47
N ARG A 175 -0.42 7.73 -11.23
CA ARG A 175 0.89 8.05 -10.64
C ARG A 175 0.75 8.54 -9.21
N THR A 176 1.62 8.05 -8.32
CA THR A 176 1.70 8.55 -6.94
C THR A 176 2.36 9.94 -6.91
N LEU A 177 2.42 10.57 -5.73
CA LEU A 177 3.14 11.84 -5.55
C LEU A 177 4.64 11.70 -5.87
N SER A 178 5.24 10.52 -5.62
CA SER A 178 6.65 10.24 -5.99
C SER A 178 6.83 9.87 -7.46
N GLY A 179 5.76 9.79 -8.26
CA GLY A 179 5.82 9.37 -9.66
C GLY A 179 5.76 7.85 -9.86
N ALA A 180 5.58 7.08 -8.79
CA ALA A 180 5.47 5.63 -8.88
C ALA A 180 4.24 5.21 -9.70
N ASP A 181 4.41 4.16 -10.49
CA ASP A 181 3.33 3.60 -11.30
C ASP A 181 2.42 2.69 -10.47
N LEU A 182 1.10 2.84 -10.60
CA LEU A 182 0.14 2.06 -9.83
C LEU A 182 0.19 0.55 -10.12
N LEU A 183 0.45 0.13 -11.36
CA LEU A 183 0.58 -1.29 -11.70
C LEU A 183 1.88 -1.87 -11.14
N ALA A 184 2.98 -1.11 -11.22
CA ALA A 184 4.24 -1.50 -10.57
C ALA A 184 4.06 -1.63 -9.04
N ALA A 185 3.28 -0.74 -8.42
CA ALA A 185 2.96 -0.81 -7.00
C ALA A 185 2.12 -2.05 -6.66
N LEU A 186 1.12 -2.41 -7.48
CA LEU A 186 0.35 -3.65 -7.31
C LEU A 186 1.25 -4.87 -7.37
N LEU A 187 2.06 -4.99 -8.43
CA LEU A 187 2.95 -6.14 -8.67
C LEU A 187 3.96 -6.29 -7.52
N THR A 188 4.53 -5.18 -7.06
CA THR A 188 5.45 -5.15 -5.91
C THR A 188 4.73 -5.57 -4.63
N ALA A 189 3.64 -4.91 -4.26
CA ALA A 189 2.94 -5.16 -3.00
C ALA A 189 2.40 -6.59 -2.91
N GLN A 190 1.76 -7.10 -3.96
CA GLN A 190 1.21 -8.46 -3.96
C GLN A 190 2.32 -9.53 -3.86
N SER A 191 3.48 -9.27 -4.46
CA SER A 191 4.63 -10.17 -4.43
C SER A 191 5.33 -10.15 -3.06
N MET A 192 5.27 -9.03 -2.34
CA MET A 192 5.73 -8.89 -0.94
C MET A 192 4.69 -9.38 0.09
N GLY A 193 3.62 -10.05 -0.36
CA GLY A 193 2.65 -10.70 0.53
C GLY A 193 1.46 -9.83 0.96
N ALA A 194 1.22 -8.67 0.34
CA ALA A 194 -0.03 -7.93 0.57
C ALA A 194 -1.24 -8.83 0.28
N ALA A 195 -2.21 -8.85 1.19
CA ALA A 195 -3.40 -9.69 1.08
C ALA A 195 -4.48 -9.07 0.18
N ALA A 196 -4.49 -7.74 0.02
CA ALA A 196 -5.37 -6.99 -0.87
C ALA A 196 -4.71 -5.65 -1.23
N PHE A 197 -5.08 -5.10 -2.39
CA PHE A 197 -4.45 -3.90 -2.94
C PHE A 197 -5.47 -2.97 -3.60
N GLY A 198 -5.28 -1.66 -3.55
CA GLY A 198 -6.04 -0.77 -4.42
C GLY A 198 -5.81 0.72 -4.18
N VAL A 199 -6.88 1.50 -4.30
CA VAL A 199 -6.80 2.97 -4.34
C VAL A 199 -7.84 3.59 -3.41
N ASN A 200 -7.44 4.64 -2.69
CA ASN A 200 -8.34 5.45 -1.88
C ASN A 200 -8.16 6.95 -2.16
N CYS A 201 -9.17 7.74 -1.82
CA CYS A 201 -9.20 9.19 -1.95
C CYS A 201 -9.13 9.72 -3.40
N SER A 202 -7.95 9.78 -4.05
CA SER A 202 -7.71 10.07 -5.48
C SER A 202 -8.74 10.96 -6.22
N THR A 203 -9.18 10.55 -7.41
CA THR A 203 -9.95 11.31 -8.40
C THR A 203 -11.47 11.08 -8.26
N GLY A 204 -11.90 10.53 -7.11
CA GLY A 204 -13.26 10.02 -6.92
C GLY A 204 -13.53 8.72 -7.71
N ALA A 205 -14.75 8.18 -7.57
CA ALA A 205 -15.07 6.86 -8.12
C ALA A 205 -15.00 6.79 -9.66
N GLU A 206 -15.43 7.83 -10.37
CA GLU A 206 -15.42 7.86 -11.84
C GLU A 206 -13.99 7.81 -12.41
N GLY A 207 -13.05 8.53 -11.79
CA GLY A 207 -11.64 8.53 -12.22
C GLY A 207 -10.88 7.26 -11.81
N MET A 208 -11.44 6.41 -10.96
CA MET A 208 -10.82 5.16 -10.53
C MET A 208 -11.08 4.00 -11.49
N GLN A 209 -12.16 4.01 -12.28
CA GLN A 209 -12.51 2.89 -13.15
C GLN A 209 -11.38 2.49 -14.12
N PRO A 210 -10.78 3.42 -14.90
CA PRO A 210 -9.70 3.06 -15.83
C PRO A 210 -8.46 2.51 -15.11
N LEU A 211 -8.24 2.93 -13.85
CA LEU A 211 -7.15 2.41 -13.04
C LEU A 211 -7.38 0.93 -12.72
N PHE A 212 -8.59 0.54 -12.30
CA PHE A 212 -8.90 -0.86 -11.98
C PHE A 212 -8.97 -1.74 -13.22
N GLU A 213 -9.48 -1.26 -14.35
CA GLU A 213 -9.43 -1.98 -15.64
C GLU A 213 -7.99 -2.35 -16.02
N ARG A 214 -7.03 -1.47 -15.72
CA ARG A 214 -5.60 -1.70 -15.93
C ARG A 214 -4.99 -2.66 -14.89
N LEU A 215 -5.44 -2.62 -13.63
CA LEU A 215 -4.90 -3.49 -12.56
C LEU A 215 -5.44 -4.92 -12.60
N ALA A 216 -6.71 -5.07 -12.96
CA ALA A 216 -7.46 -6.31 -12.84
C ALA A 216 -6.82 -7.52 -13.57
N PRO A 217 -6.27 -7.41 -14.79
CA PRO A 217 -5.60 -8.54 -15.44
C PRO A 217 -4.38 -9.09 -14.66
N HIS A 218 -3.70 -8.24 -13.89
CA HIS A 218 -2.47 -8.58 -13.17
C HIS A 218 -2.71 -8.94 -11.70
N ALA A 219 -3.81 -8.47 -11.10
CA ALA A 219 -4.09 -8.61 -9.68
C ALA A 219 -4.28 -10.07 -9.24
N ARG A 220 -3.38 -10.60 -8.42
CA ARG A 220 -3.55 -11.95 -7.81
C ARG A 220 -4.22 -11.90 -6.44
N VAL A 221 -4.59 -10.71 -6.00
CA VAL A 221 -5.22 -10.39 -4.72
C VAL A 221 -6.48 -9.57 -4.94
N PRO A 222 -7.44 -9.57 -3.99
CA PRO A 222 -8.63 -8.71 -4.07
C PRO A 222 -8.28 -7.24 -4.24
N LEU A 223 -9.08 -6.55 -5.07
CA LEU A 223 -8.93 -5.12 -5.35
C LEU A 223 -9.80 -4.27 -4.42
N ILE A 224 -9.22 -3.19 -3.87
CA ILE A 224 -9.84 -2.28 -2.90
C ILE A 224 -10.14 -0.92 -3.53
N ALA A 225 -11.37 -0.43 -3.45
CA ALA A 225 -11.69 0.97 -3.78
C ALA A 225 -12.37 1.70 -2.61
N LYS A 226 -11.77 2.81 -2.15
CA LYS A 226 -12.36 3.75 -1.17
C LYS A 226 -12.36 5.16 -1.76
N PRO A 227 -13.28 5.54 -2.65
CA PRO A 227 -13.30 6.87 -3.24
C PRO A 227 -13.75 7.94 -2.24
N ASN A 228 -13.35 9.19 -2.49
CA ASN A 228 -13.95 10.35 -1.84
C ASN A 228 -15.41 10.55 -2.29
N ALA A 229 -16.21 11.24 -1.48
CA ALA A 229 -17.55 11.71 -1.85
C ALA A 229 -17.49 12.93 -2.82
N GLY A 230 -16.77 12.74 -3.92
CA GLY A 230 -16.39 13.79 -4.88
C GLY A 230 -15.12 14.53 -4.48
N LEU A 231 -14.68 15.46 -5.33
CA LEU A 231 -13.61 16.40 -4.97
C LEU A 231 -14.16 17.44 -3.97
N PRO A 232 -13.38 17.85 -2.96
CA PRO A 232 -13.81 18.89 -2.04
C PRO A 232 -13.96 20.21 -2.79
N ASP A 233 -15.03 20.95 -2.49
CA ASP A 233 -15.22 22.30 -3.03
C ASP A 233 -14.05 23.19 -2.60
N PRO A 234 -13.29 23.82 -3.53
CA PRO A 234 -12.08 24.55 -3.17
C PRO A 234 -12.29 25.75 -2.26
N ALA A 235 -13.51 26.31 -2.22
CA ALA A 235 -13.84 27.48 -1.39
C ALA A 235 -14.31 27.08 0.02
N THR A 236 -14.94 25.91 0.17
CA THR A 236 -15.62 25.50 1.40
C THR A 236 -15.05 24.23 2.03
N GLY A 237 -14.26 23.45 1.29
CA GLY A 237 -13.79 22.12 1.67
C GLY A 237 -14.90 21.05 1.70
N ALA A 238 -16.12 21.38 1.29
CA ALA A 238 -17.28 20.51 1.41
C ALA A 238 -17.33 19.46 0.29
N TYR A 239 -17.69 18.23 0.66
CA TYR A 239 -18.00 17.14 -0.26
C TYR A 239 -19.49 17.17 -0.62
N ARG A 240 -19.82 16.95 -1.90
CA ARG A 240 -21.19 17.21 -2.42
C ARG A 240 -21.87 16.03 -3.09
N VAL A 241 -21.15 14.92 -3.28
CA VAL A 241 -21.76 13.71 -3.84
C VAL A 241 -22.72 13.14 -2.81
N SER A 242 -23.93 12.82 -3.23
CA SER A 242 -24.94 12.20 -2.36
C SER A 242 -24.71 10.69 -2.21
N PRO A 243 -25.32 10.04 -1.20
CA PRO A 243 -25.26 8.58 -1.04
C PRO A 243 -25.65 7.78 -2.29
N ASP A 244 -26.74 8.18 -2.97
CA ASP A 244 -27.23 7.45 -4.15
C ASP A 244 -26.33 7.67 -5.36
N GLU A 245 -25.81 8.89 -5.56
CA GLU A 245 -24.81 9.17 -6.60
C GLU A 245 -23.52 8.39 -6.35
N MET A 246 -23.05 8.32 -5.10
CA MET A 246 -21.87 7.53 -4.73
C MET A 246 -22.08 6.05 -5.06
N ALA A 247 -23.22 5.47 -4.68
CA ALA A 247 -23.55 4.08 -4.96
C ALA A 247 -23.62 3.78 -6.47
N ALA A 248 -24.22 4.68 -7.26
CA ALA A 248 -24.26 4.54 -8.72
C ALA A 248 -22.86 4.53 -9.34
N ARG A 249 -21.94 5.33 -8.79
CA ARG A 249 -20.55 5.41 -9.27
C ARG A 249 -19.67 4.24 -8.85
N MET A 250 -20.11 3.41 -7.89
CA MET A 250 -19.37 2.21 -7.50
C MET A 250 -19.57 1.03 -8.46
N ALA A 251 -20.70 0.96 -9.16
CA ALA A 251 -21.02 -0.18 -10.02
C ALA A 251 -19.96 -0.44 -11.11
N PRO A 252 -19.44 0.58 -11.84
CA PRO A 252 -18.37 0.36 -12.82
C PRO A 252 -17.05 -0.13 -12.19
N LEU A 253 -16.81 0.18 -10.91
CA LEU A 253 -15.64 -0.34 -10.20
C LEU A 253 -15.76 -1.84 -9.92
N PHE A 254 -16.98 -2.31 -9.60
CA PHE A 254 -17.23 -3.75 -9.42
C PHE A 254 -17.07 -4.51 -10.74
N GLU A 255 -17.56 -3.92 -11.85
CA GLU A 255 -17.33 -4.45 -13.21
C GLU A 255 -15.84 -4.52 -13.55
N ALA A 256 -15.05 -3.54 -13.07
CA ALA A 256 -13.60 -3.51 -13.21
C ALA A 256 -12.85 -4.43 -12.21
N GLY A 257 -13.55 -5.28 -11.45
CA GLY A 257 -12.94 -6.30 -10.58
C GLY A 257 -12.71 -5.89 -9.13
N VAL A 258 -13.21 -4.74 -8.68
CA VAL A 258 -13.16 -4.36 -7.26
C VAL A 258 -14.10 -5.26 -6.45
N THR A 259 -13.55 -5.95 -5.46
CA THR A 259 -14.32 -6.84 -4.56
C THR A 259 -14.31 -6.38 -3.12
N ILE A 260 -13.46 -5.40 -2.78
CA ILE A 260 -13.43 -4.74 -1.48
C ILE A 260 -13.73 -3.26 -1.70
N ALA A 261 -14.75 -2.74 -1.04
CA ALA A 261 -15.19 -1.36 -1.27
C ALA A 261 -15.42 -0.62 0.04
N GLY A 262 -15.35 0.71 0.02
CA GLY A 262 -15.69 1.54 1.16
C GLY A 262 -15.71 3.03 0.77
N GLY A 263 -15.47 3.91 1.73
CA GLY A 263 -15.42 5.35 1.49
C GLY A 263 -14.19 6.02 2.11
N CYS A 264 -13.64 7.03 1.43
CA CYS A 264 -12.62 7.95 1.98
C CYS A 264 -13.30 9.28 2.36
N CYS A 265 -12.61 10.40 2.23
CA CYS A 265 -13.07 11.71 2.70
C CYS A 265 -14.47 12.09 2.21
N GLY A 266 -15.28 12.65 3.13
CA GLY A 266 -16.63 13.10 2.85
C GLY A 266 -17.72 12.02 2.90
N THR A 267 -17.33 10.74 2.94
CA THR A 267 -18.30 9.64 3.07
C THR A 267 -18.84 9.55 4.51
N THR A 268 -20.10 9.17 4.63
CA THR A 268 -20.85 9.09 5.90
C THR A 268 -21.52 7.73 6.02
N PRO A 269 -22.10 7.35 7.19
CA PRO A 269 -22.86 6.11 7.31
C PRO A 269 -23.97 5.96 6.25
N ALA A 270 -24.59 7.06 5.82
CA ALA A 270 -25.59 7.03 4.75
C ALA A 270 -24.99 6.64 3.38
N HIS A 271 -23.81 7.16 3.04
CA HIS A 271 -23.06 6.74 1.85
C HIS A 271 -22.72 5.26 1.92
N LEU A 272 -22.23 4.82 3.08
CA LEU A 272 -21.82 3.44 3.26
C LEU A 272 -22.99 2.46 3.11
N ALA A 273 -24.15 2.82 3.66
CA ALA A 273 -25.37 2.04 3.50
C ALA A 273 -25.82 1.95 2.03
N ALA A 274 -25.59 3.01 1.23
CA ALA A 274 -25.90 3.03 -0.19
C ALA A 274 -24.92 2.16 -0.99
N ILE A 275 -23.61 2.24 -0.71
CA ILE A 275 -22.58 1.37 -1.31
C ILE A 275 -22.89 -0.10 -1.00
N GLY A 276 -23.17 -0.43 0.27
CA GLY A 276 -23.51 -1.79 0.66
C GLY A 276 -24.79 -2.33 0.01
N ARG A 277 -25.78 -1.47 -0.29
CA ARG A 277 -26.95 -1.87 -1.10
C ARG A 277 -26.56 -2.17 -2.55
N ALA A 278 -25.70 -1.35 -3.15
CA ALA A 278 -25.22 -1.57 -4.51
C ALA A 278 -24.44 -2.88 -4.61
N MET A 279 -23.55 -3.16 -3.66
CA MET A 279 -22.79 -4.41 -3.60
C MET A 279 -23.69 -5.64 -3.51
N ARG A 280 -24.68 -5.64 -2.59
CA ARG A 280 -25.62 -6.77 -2.48
C ARG A 280 -26.50 -6.98 -3.70
N GLY A 281 -26.69 -5.94 -4.51
CA GLY A 281 -27.45 -6.00 -5.76
C GLY A 281 -26.60 -6.35 -6.99
N PHE A 282 -25.28 -6.45 -6.85
CA PHE A 282 -24.35 -6.71 -7.94
C PHE A 282 -23.99 -8.20 -8.00
N ASP A 283 -23.97 -8.78 -9.21
CA ASP A 283 -23.59 -10.16 -9.44
C ASP A 283 -22.08 -10.27 -9.68
N PHE A 284 -21.31 -10.40 -8.60
CA PHE A 284 -19.84 -10.49 -8.66
C PHE A 284 -19.35 -11.73 -9.43
N ASP A 285 -20.12 -12.82 -9.46
CA ASP A 285 -19.74 -14.06 -10.18
C ASP A 285 -19.81 -13.87 -11.71
N SER A 286 -20.56 -12.86 -12.18
CA SER A 286 -20.66 -12.53 -13.59
C SER A 286 -19.43 -11.80 -14.16
N VAL A 287 -18.57 -11.24 -13.30
CA VAL A 287 -17.38 -10.49 -13.73
C VAL A 287 -16.29 -11.46 -14.18
N GLN A 288 -15.94 -11.39 -15.46
CA GLN A 288 -14.90 -12.22 -16.06
C GLN A 288 -13.76 -11.31 -16.51
N ILE A 289 -12.60 -11.44 -15.86
CA ILE A 289 -11.37 -10.71 -16.19
C ILE A 289 -10.36 -11.71 -16.73
N GLU A 290 -9.92 -11.48 -17.97
CA GLU A 290 -8.82 -12.23 -18.56
C GLU A 290 -7.53 -11.91 -17.82
N ARG A 291 -6.80 -12.95 -17.40
CA ARG A 291 -5.58 -12.81 -16.62
C ARG A 291 -4.37 -12.80 -17.53
N GLU A 292 -3.42 -11.94 -17.24
CA GLU A 292 -2.11 -11.96 -17.89
C GLU A 292 -1.27 -13.07 -17.24
N GLU A 293 -1.10 -14.23 -17.90
CA GLU A 293 -0.44 -15.42 -17.33
C GLU A 293 0.95 -15.74 -17.92
N ASP A 294 1.23 -15.32 -19.15
CA ASP A 294 2.36 -15.86 -19.93
C ASP A 294 3.65 -15.02 -19.91
N ALA A 295 3.65 -13.83 -19.29
CA ALA A 295 4.80 -12.93 -19.30
C ALA A 295 5.62 -12.96 -17.99
N LEU A 296 6.95 -12.92 -18.11
CA LEU A 296 7.84 -12.60 -16.99
C LEU A 296 7.71 -11.10 -16.69
N VAL A 297 6.95 -10.76 -15.65
CA VAL A 297 6.70 -9.36 -15.29
C VAL A 297 7.57 -8.92 -14.11
N VAL A 298 8.43 -7.93 -14.36
CA VAL A 298 9.27 -7.25 -13.38
C VAL A 298 9.03 -5.74 -13.47
N CYS A 299 9.43 -4.97 -12.46
CA CYS A 299 9.15 -3.54 -12.47
C CYS A 299 10.18 -2.74 -11.67
N SER A 300 10.44 -1.52 -12.12
CA SER A 300 11.02 -0.45 -11.31
C SER A 300 9.90 0.29 -10.57
N GLU A 301 10.22 1.39 -9.88
CA GLU A 301 9.22 2.23 -9.24
C GLU A 301 8.24 2.84 -10.26
N THR A 302 8.74 3.17 -11.46
CA THR A 302 8.04 4.00 -12.44
C THR A 302 7.57 3.24 -13.68
N GLU A 303 8.01 2.00 -13.88
CA GLU A 303 7.75 1.26 -15.11
C GLU A 303 7.60 -0.24 -14.88
N VAL A 304 6.75 -0.86 -15.69
CA VAL A 304 6.49 -2.31 -15.70
C VAL A 304 7.05 -2.87 -16.99
N PHE A 305 7.87 -3.92 -16.86
CA PHE A 305 8.55 -4.56 -17.96
C PHE A 305 8.03 -5.98 -18.14
N TYR A 306 7.75 -6.33 -19.39
CA TYR A 306 7.34 -7.65 -19.82
C TYR A 306 8.52 -8.26 -20.57
N LEU A 307 9.17 -9.24 -19.95
CA LEU A 307 10.32 -9.90 -20.51
C LEU A 307 9.91 -11.21 -21.18
N ASP A 308 10.51 -11.49 -22.32
CA ASP A 308 10.43 -12.80 -22.99
C ASP A 308 11.33 -13.82 -22.25
N GLU A 309 11.21 -15.11 -22.58
CA GLU A 309 12.02 -16.15 -21.95
C GLU A 309 13.52 -16.06 -22.30
N ASP A 310 13.85 -15.44 -23.43
CA ASP A 310 15.20 -15.30 -24.00
C ASP A 310 15.80 -13.89 -23.81
N PHE A 311 15.35 -13.15 -22.80
CA PHE A 311 15.86 -11.82 -22.48
C PHE A 311 17.38 -11.81 -22.22
N GLU A 312 18.05 -10.72 -22.63
CA GLU A 312 19.49 -10.54 -22.46
C GLU A 312 19.80 -9.63 -21.26
N LEU A 313 20.80 -10.03 -20.47
CA LEU A 313 21.35 -9.23 -19.38
C LEU A 313 22.53 -8.39 -19.86
N SER A 314 22.69 -7.18 -19.32
CA SER A 314 23.91 -6.40 -19.48
C SER A 314 25.13 -7.13 -18.91
N GLU A 315 26.34 -6.64 -19.22
CA GLU A 315 27.51 -6.94 -18.40
C GLU A 315 27.24 -6.50 -16.94
N PRO A 316 27.70 -7.26 -15.92
CA PRO A 316 27.47 -6.89 -14.53
C PRO A 316 28.06 -5.54 -14.18
N VAL A 317 27.24 -4.67 -13.60
CA VAL A 317 27.62 -3.36 -13.08
C VAL A 317 28.01 -3.49 -11.62
N ASP A 318 29.27 -3.22 -11.30
CA ASP A 318 29.76 -3.14 -9.92
C ASP A 318 29.21 -1.89 -9.21
N CYS A 319 28.89 -2.02 -7.93
CA CYS A 319 28.35 -0.91 -7.14
C CYS A 319 29.44 0.04 -6.66
N GLU A 320 29.26 1.32 -6.97
CA GLU A 320 30.10 2.42 -6.49
C GLU A 320 29.22 3.55 -5.93
N LEU A 321 29.82 4.56 -5.30
CA LEU A 321 29.07 5.70 -4.74
C LEU A 321 28.25 6.45 -5.80
N ASP A 322 28.80 6.62 -7.00
CA ASP A 322 28.15 7.21 -8.15
C ASP A 322 28.09 6.18 -9.27
N MET A 323 26.88 5.71 -9.58
CA MET A 323 26.64 4.71 -10.62
C MET A 323 25.94 5.30 -11.83
N THR A 324 25.85 6.63 -11.93
CA THR A 324 25.04 7.32 -12.94
C THR A 324 25.42 6.89 -14.36
N ASP A 325 26.69 7.06 -14.73
CA ASP A 325 27.17 6.73 -16.08
C ASP A 325 27.05 5.22 -16.34
N ALA A 326 27.40 4.38 -15.36
CA ALA A 326 27.39 2.93 -15.51
C ALA A 326 25.97 2.37 -15.73
N LEU A 327 24.97 2.86 -14.98
CA LEU A 327 23.57 2.43 -15.16
C LEU A 327 22.96 2.95 -16.46
N MET A 328 23.31 4.17 -16.87
CA MET A 328 22.85 4.75 -18.13
C MET A 328 23.44 4.02 -19.34
N ASP A 329 24.74 3.71 -19.31
CA ASP A 329 25.43 3.00 -20.38
C ASP A 329 24.90 1.57 -20.51
N ALA A 330 24.74 0.84 -19.40
CA ALA A 330 24.19 -0.52 -19.40
C ALA A 330 22.80 -0.58 -20.05
N GLY A 331 21.94 0.41 -19.80
CA GLY A 331 20.62 0.51 -20.44
C GLY A 331 20.63 0.79 -21.95
N GLY A 332 21.78 1.21 -22.51
CA GLY A 332 21.95 1.54 -23.92
C GLY A 332 22.51 0.40 -24.79
N GLU A 333 22.93 -0.72 -24.19
CA GLU A 333 23.70 -1.78 -24.87
C GLU A 333 22.86 -2.79 -25.68
N GLY A 334 21.55 -2.61 -25.76
CA GLY A 334 20.64 -3.54 -26.45
C GLY A 334 20.29 -4.79 -25.64
N CYS A 335 20.56 -4.77 -24.33
CA CYS A 335 20.05 -5.74 -23.37
C CYS A 335 18.62 -5.38 -22.91
N ASP A 336 17.96 -6.31 -22.23
CA ASP A 336 16.59 -6.16 -21.72
C ASP A 336 16.55 -5.89 -20.21
N ALA A 337 17.62 -6.24 -19.48
CA ALA A 337 17.73 -6.03 -18.04
C ALA A 337 19.18 -5.73 -17.61
N ILE A 338 19.34 -4.84 -16.63
CA ILE A 338 20.65 -4.46 -16.07
C ILE A 338 21.03 -5.47 -15.00
N SER A 339 22.19 -6.11 -15.16
CA SER A 339 22.80 -6.97 -14.14
C SER A 339 23.56 -6.10 -13.14
N VAL A 340 23.20 -6.14 -11.86
CA VAL A 340 23.87 -5.43 -10.76
C VAL A 340 24.61 -6.44 -9.90
N HIS A 341 25.92 -6.23 -9.74
CA HIS A 341 26.78 -7.13 -8.97
C HIS A 341 26.85 -6.69 -7.51
N LEU A 342 26.51 -7.61 -6.59
CA LEU A 342 26.45 -7.37 -5.15
C LEU A 342 27.39 -8.28 -4.38
N THR A 343 28.43 -7.70 -3.78
CA THR A 343 29.37 -8.41 -2.89
C THR A 343 29.09 -8.15 -1.41
N SER A 344 28.39 -7.05 -1.09
CA SER A 344 28.15 -6.60 0.27
C SER A 344 26.82 -5.86 0.47
N ASN A 345 26.44 -5.63 1.73
CA ASN A 345 25.30 -4.76 2.06
C ASN A 345 25.55 -3.29 1.67
N GLU A 346 26.81 -2.86 1.63
CA GLU A 346 27.19 -1.51 1.21
C GLU A 346 26.91 -1.32 -0.28
N ASP A 347 27.18 -2.34 -1.09
CA ASP A 347 26.87 -2.34 -2.53
C ASP A 347 25.38 -2.17 -2.78
N ALA A 348 24.55 -2.95 -2.06
CA ALA A 348 23.10 -2.85 -2.14
C ALA A 348 22.59 -1.45 -1.76
N TYR A 349 23.18 -0.83 -0.74
CA TYR A 349 22.85 0.53 -0.34
C TYR A 349 23.31 1.55 -1.40
N CYS A 350 24.53 1.45 -1.92
CA CYS A 350 25.04 2.30 -3.00
C CYS A 350 24.15 2.22 -4.25
N PHE A 351 23.75 1.02 -4.64
CA PHE A 351 22.81 0.83 -5.73
C PHE A 351 21.46 1.49 -5.44
N ALA A 352 20.91 1.34 -4.24
CA ALA A 352 19.64 1.97 -3.86
C ALA A 352 19.65 3.50 -4.00
N GLN A 353 20.79 4.15 -3.71
CA GLN A 353 20.96 5.59 -3.90
C GLN A 353 20.97 5.99 -5.39
N ASN A 354 21.30 5.07 -6.29
CA ASN A 354 21.46 5.33 -7.72
C ASN A 354 20.37 4.67 -8.59
N MET A 355 19.53 3.78 -8.06
CA MET A 355 18.60 2.93 -8.83
C MET A 355 17.61 3.70 -9.71
N HIS A 356 17.33 4.97 -9.37
CA HIS A 356 16.48 5.87 -10.15
C HIS A 356 17.09 6.26 -11.50
N MET A 357 18.38 5.99 -11.72
CA MET A 357 19.07 6.13 -13.01
C MET A 357 18.90 4.91 -13.92
N ALA A 358 18.48 3.75 -13.40
CA ALA A 358 18.27 2.55 -14.19
C ALA A 358 17.04 2.70 -15.09
N SER A 359 17.24 2.63 -16.42
CA SER A 359 16.17 2.70 -17.42
C SER A 359 15.52 1.36 -17.76
N LEU A 360 16.12 0.26 -17.29
CA LEU A 360 15.70 -1.12 -17.52
C LEU A 360 15.43 -1.84 -16.19
N PRO A 361 14.71 -2.98 -16.20
CA PRO A 361 14.56 -3.79 -15.00
C PRO A 361 15.91 -4.33 -14.53
N VAL A 362 15.98 -4.65 -13.24
CA VAL A 362 17.23 -4.98 -12.56
C VAL A 362 17.27 -6.46 -12.20
N SER A 363 18.42 -7.08 -12.45
CA SER A 363 18.76 -8.43 -12.01
C SER A 363 19.92 -8.38 -11.03
N PHE A 364 19.77 -9.02 -9.87
CA PHE A 364 20.84 -9.10 -8.88
C PHE A 364 21.70 -10.35 -9.08
N LEU A 365 22.99 -10.14 -9.30
CA LEU A 365 24.04 -11.16 -9.24
C LEU A 365 24.80 -10.98 -7.93
N ALA A 366 24.60 -11.89 -6.97
CA ALA A 366 25.14 -11.74 -5.62
C ALA A 366 26.18 -12.80 -5.26
N GLU A 367 27.24 -12.41 -4.53
CA GLU A 367 28.24 -13.34 -4.00
C GLU A 367 27.86 -13.95 -2.65
N THR A 368 26.93 -13.31 -1.92
CA THR A 368 26.51 -13.74 -0.58
C THR A 368 25.01 -13.63 -0.40
N GLU A 369 24.47 -14.41 0.54
CA GLU A 369 23.06 -14.35 0.92
C GLU A 369 22.69 -12.97 1.47
N GLU A 370 23.56 -12.41 2.31
CA GLU A 370 23.36 -11.11 2.94
C GLU A 370 23.30 -9.98 1.90
N ALA A 371 24.18 -10.01 0.91
CA ALA A 371 24.18 -9.02 -0.17
C ALA A 371 22.92 -9.12 -1.03
N LEU A 372 22.48 -10.35 -1.37
CA LEU A 372 21.24 -10.57 -2.11
C LEU A 372 20.02 -10.07 -1.32
N GLU A 373 19.90 -10.44 -0.05
CA GLU A 373 18.81 -10.01 0.82
C GLU A 373 18.78 -8.47 0.95
N ALA A 374 19.94 -7.83 1.15
CA ALA A 374 20.06 -6.38 1.18
C ALA A 374 19.59 -5.73 -0.13
N GLY A 375 20.01 -6.25 -1.29
CA GLY A 375 19.57 -5.77 -2.61
C GLY A 375 18.05 -5.80 -2.75
N LEU A 376 17.43 -6.91 -2.34
CA LEU A 376 15.97 -7.10 -2.37
C LEU A 376 15.23 -6.18 -1.37
N ILE A 377 15.79 -5.96 -0.19
CA ILE A 377 15.24 -5.01 0.79
C ILE A 377 15.21 -3.60 0.21
N TYR A 378 16.31 -3.14 -0.39
CA TYR A 378 16.40 -1.77 -0.86
C TYR A 378 15.71 -1.52 -2.21
N TYR A 379 15.63 -2.51 -3.10
CA TYR A 379 15.13 -2.31 -4.47
C TYR A 379 13.65 -1.91 -4.54
N ASN A 380 13.36 -0.69 -5.00
CA ASN A 380 12.00 -0.19 -5.11
C ASN A 380 11.27 -0.71 -6.37
N GLY A 381 10.83 -1.95 -6.31
CA GLY A 381 10.12 -2.63 -7.40
C GLY A 381 10.12 -4.15 -7.24
N ARG A 382 10.06 -4.85 -8.36
CA ARG A 382 10.11 -6.31 -8.46
C ARG A 382 11.33 -6.72 -9.29
N ALA A 383 12.40 -7.16 -8.61
CA ALA A 383 13.67 -7.51 -9.23
C ALA A 383 13.70 -8.93 -9.81
N LEU A 384 14.67 -9.18 -10.69
CA LEU A 384 15.17 -10.51 -11.00
C LEU A 384 16.26 -10.90 -9.99
N ILE A 385 16.38 -12.20 -9.72
CA ILE A 385 17.53 -12.80 -9.06
C ILE A 385 18.23 -13.67 -10.10
N ASP A 386 19.52 -13.43 -10.32
CA ASP A 386 20.33 -14.19 -11.24
C ASP A 386 20.73 -15.53 -10.61
N SER A 387 20.37 -16.64 -11.26
CA SER A 387 20.70 -18.00 -10.84
C SER A 387 22.20 -18.31 -10.82
N ARG A 388 23.04 -17.46 -11.40
CA ARG A 388 24.50 -17.52 -11.32
C ARG A 388 25.06 -16.96 -10.01
N SER A 389 24.25 -16.35 -9.16
CA SER A 389 24.66 -15.88 -7.83
C SER A 389 25.29 -17.01 -7.02
N GLU A 390 26.28 -16.70 -6.18
CA GLU A 390 26.98 -17.66 -5.32
C GLU A 390 26.15 -18.04 -4.05
N VAL A 391 24.83 -17.89 -4.15
CA VAL A 391 23.86 -18.21 -3.10
C VAL A 391 23.22 -19.56 -3.41
N PRO A 392 23.03 -20.47 -2.43
CA PRO A 392 22.33 -21.73 -2.68
C PRO A 392 20.94 -21.50 -3.30
N ARG A 393 20.59 -22.27 -4.34
CA ARG A 393 19.33 -22.08 -5.09
C ARG A 393 18.09 -22.10 -4.20
N GLU A 394 18.01 -23.02 -3.25
CA GLU A 394 16.90 -23.09 -2.27
C GLU A 394 16.74 -21.77 -1.52
N ARG A 395 17.86 -21.15 -1.14
CA ARG A 395 17.85 -19.87 -0.44
C ARG A 395 17.44 -18.72 -1.35
N MET A 396 17.87 -18.72 -2.61
CA MET A 396 17.38 -17.74 -3.60
C MET A 396 15.87 -17.86 -3.83
N GLU A 397 15.33 -19.08 -3.87
CA GLU A 397 13.89 -19.32 -3.98
C GLU A 397 13.12 -18.79 -2.76
N GLU A 398 13.64 -19.01 -1.55
CA GLU A 398 13.07 -18.44 -0.32
C GLU A 398 13.08 -16.90 -0.34
N LEU A 399 14.21 -16.29 -0.68
CA LEU A 399 14.36 -14.84 -0.76
C LEU A 399 13.46 -14.25 -1.86
N ALA A 400 13.38 -14.91 -3.02
CA ALA A 400 12.48 -14.50 -4.11
C ALA A 400 11.02 -14.47 -3.65
N VAL A 401 10.57 -15.52 -2.95
CA VAL A 401 9.21 -15.59 -2.41
C VAL A 401 9.00 -14.56 -1.29
N GLY A 402 9.98 -14.37 -0.41
CA GLY A 402 9.87 -13.46 0.73
C GLY A 402 9.79 -12.00 0.32
N TYR A 403 10.66 -11.56 -0.59
CA TYR A 403 10.76 -10.16 -1.02
C TYR A 403 10.03 -9.86 -2.34
N GLY A 404 9.40 -10.86 -2.94
CA GLY A 404 8.59 -10.70 -4.14
C GLY A 404 9.38 -10.56 -5.44
N ALA A 405 10.58 -11.13 -5.53
CA ALA A 405 11.41 -11.14 -6.72
C ALA A 405 11.17 -12.38 -7.60
N VAL A 406 11.83 -12.44 -8.76
CA VAL A 406 11.75 -13.57 -9.68
C VAL A 406 13.12 -14.17 -9.93
N LEU A 407 13.30 -15.43 -9.54
CA LEU A 407 14.54 -16.18 -9.82
C LEU A 407 14.58 -16.62 -11.30
N ARG A 408 15.69 -16.33 -11.99
CA ARG A 408 15.91 -16.70 -13.39
C ARG A 408 17.30 -17.26 -13.67
#